data_AF-A0A8T6UW69-F1
#
_entry.id   AF-A0A8T6UW69-F1
#
_cell.length_a   1.000
_cell.length_b   1.000
_cell.length_c   1.000
_cell.angle_alpha   90.00
_cell.angle_beta   90.00
_cell.angle_gamma   90.00
#
_symmetry.space_group_name_H-M   'P 1'
#
loop_
_entity.id
_entity.type
_entity.pdbx_description
1 polymer ?
#
loop_
_entity_poly.entity_id
_entity_poly.type
_entity_poly.pdbx_seq_one_letter_code
_entity_poly.pdbx_strand_id
1 'polypeptide(L)' 'MFSSYFVASGIENLKGLDIRETNVSDIYPLDGLENLKGVGVDYHIIGKNGRVVEKLRGRGVDVWWV' A
#
# COMPACT_ATOMS: atom_id res chain seq x y z
N MET A 1 -5.98 0.85 25.22
CA MET A 1 -5.09 1.54 24.25
C MET A 1 -4.51 0.44 23.38
N PHE A 2 -5.08 0.19 22.20
CA PHE A 2 -4.67 -0.95 21.36
C PHE A 2 -3.25 -0.71 20.84
N SER A 3 -2.31 -1.54 21.29
CA SER A 3 -0.91 -1.52 20.89
C SER A 3 -0.81 -1.92 19.42
N SER A 4 -0.26 -1.03 18.60
CA SER A 4 0.01 -1.21 17.20
C SER A 4 1.10 -2.28 17.00
N TYR A 5 0.72 -3.53 16.80
CA TYR A 5 1.60 -4.54 16.22
C TYR A 5 1.58 -4.38 14.70
N PHE A 6 2.33 -3.40 14.21
CA PHE A 6 2.53 -3.19 12.79
C PHE A 6 3.76 -3.98 12.35
N VAL A 7 3.54 -5.12 11.70
CA VAL A 7 4.62 -5.94 11.15
C VAL A 7 4.26 -6.28 9.71
N ALA A 8 4.46 -5.31 8.82
CA ALA A 8 4.64 -5.58 7.39
C ALA A 8 6.12 -5.88 7.05
N SER A 9 7.00 -5.85 8.05
CA SER A 9 8.46 -6.01 7.91
C SER A 9 8.94 -7.41 7.54
N GLY A 10 8.04 -8.40 7.42
CA GLY A 10 8.40 -9.76 7.00
C GLY A 10 8.61 -9.96 5.50
N ILE A 11 8.28 -8.96 4.67
CA ILE A 11 8.28 -9.11 3.20
C ILE A 11 9.26 -8.13 2.55
N GLU A 12 10.50 -8.11 3.06
CA GLU A 12 11.55 -7.19 2.61
C GLU A 12 11.80 -7.26 1.10
N ASN A 13 11.51 -8.37 0.42
CA ASN A 13 11.78 -8.51 -1.02
C ASN A 13 10.56 -8.22 -1.92
N LEU A 14 9.42 -7.79 -1.37
CA LEU A 14 8.22 -7.55 -2.18
C LEU A 14 8.40 -6.32 -3.07
N LYS A 15 8.42 -6.53 -4.39
CA LYS A 15 8.52 -5.46 -5.39
C LYS A 15 7.18 -5.10 -6.02
N GLY A 16 6.25 -6.05 -6.11
CA GLY A 16 4.94 -5.84 -6.72
C GLY A 16 3.85 -6.42 -5.84
N LEU A 17 2.74 -5.69 -5.72
CA LEU A 17 1.57 -6.13 -5.00
C LEU A 17 0.31 -5.80 -5.80
N ASP A 18 -0.57 -6.77 -5.99
CA ASP A 18 -1.87 -6.55 -6.61
C ASP A 18 -2.96 -6.89 -5.60
N ILE A 19 -3.75 -5.89 -5.22
CA ILE A 19 -4.89 -6.03 -4.31
C ILE A 19 -6.20 -5.59 -4.96
N ARG A 20 -6.24 -5.53 -6.30
CA ARG A 20 -7.47 -5.28 -7.04
C ARG A 20 -8.49 -6.39 -6.80
N GLU A 21 -9.78 -6.03 -6.86
CA GLU A 21 -10.90 -6.96 -6.62
C GLU A 21 -10.86 -7.65 -5.25
N THR A 22 -10.30 -6.96 -4.24
CA THR A 22 -10.29 -7.43 -2.85
C THR A 22 -11.16 -6.53 -1.96
N ASN A 23 -11.45 -6.99 -0.74
CA ASN A 23 -12.12 -6.18 0.28
C ASN A 23 -11.15 -5.29 1.09
N VAL A 24 -9.91 -5.14 0.63
CA VAL A 24 -8.92 -4.29 1.30
C VAL A 24 -9.33 -2.83 1.09
N SER A 25 -9.45 -2.08 2.19
CA SER A 25 -9.80 -0.66 2.16
C SER A 25 -8.81 0.24 2.88
N ASP A 26 -7.92 -0.34 3.69
CA ASP A 26 -6.81 0.34 4.34
C ASP A 26 -5.49 -0.21 3.79
N ILE A 27 -4.70 0.68 3.21
CA ILE A 27 -3.38 0.36 2.63
C ILE A 27 -2.23 1.00 3.40
N TYR A 28 -2.48 1.54 4.60
CA TYR A 28 -1.43 2.03 5.49
C TYR A 28 -0.29 1.00 5.69
N PRO A 29 -0.55 -0.33 5.76
CA PRO A 29 0.51 -1.37 5.80
C PRO A 29 1.59 -1.28 4.72
N LEU A 30 1.30 -0.69 3.55
CA LEU A 30 2.24 -0.62 2.44
C LEU A 30 3.35 0.42 2.66
N ASP A 31 3.14 1.35 3.60
CA ASP A 31 4.09 2.43 3.87
C ASP A 31 5.45 1.93 4.37
N GLY A 32 5.47 0.81 5.10
CA GLY A 32 6.69 0.18 5.62
C GLY A 32 7.40 -0.76 4.63
N LEU A 33 6.84 -1.00 3.44
CA LEU A 33 7.40 -1.93 2.46
C LEU A 33 8.45 -1.26 1.58
N GLU A 34 9.67 -1.06 2.10
CA GLU A 34 10.72 -0.24 1.48
C GLU A 34 11.07 -0.63 0.03
N ASN A 35 11.03 -1.92 -0.30
CA ASN A 35 11.37 -2.45 -1.63
C ASN A 35 10.21 -2.51 -2.61
N LEU A 36 9.00 -2.11 -2.21
CA LEU A 36 7.84 -2.06 -3.09
C LEU A 36 8.09 -1.07 -4.23
N LYS A 37 7.80 -1.50 -5.47
CA LYS A 37 7.96 -0.72 -6.70
C LYS A 37 6.65 -0.51 -7.43
N GLY A 38 5.67 -1.40 -7.27
CA GLY A 38 4.37 -1.27 -7.90
C GLY A 38 3.24 -1.80 -7.03
N VAL A 39 2.11 -1.10 -7.05
CA VAL A 39 0.87 -1.56 -6.44
C VAL A 39 -0.34 -1.32 -7.34
N GLY A 40 -1.13 -2.39 -7.54
CA GLY A 40 -2.45 -2.34 -8.16
C GLY A 40 -3.54 -2.26 -7.11
N VAL A 41 -4.41 -1.25 -7.23
CA VAL A 41 -5.54 -1.02 -6.30
C VAL A 41 -6.82 -0.71 -7.08
N ASP A 42 -7.98 -0.87 -6.45
CA ASP A 42 -9.23 -0.41 -7.05
C ASP A 42 -9.43 1.10 -6.82
N TYR A 43 -10.17 1.77 -7.72
CA TYR A 43 -10.43 3.21 -7.63
C TYR A 43 -10.93 3.69 -6.24
N HIS A 44 -11.76 2.89 -5.57
CA HIS A 44 -12.35 3.25 -4.28
C HIS A 44 -11.32 3.38 -3.13
N ILE A 45 -10.14 2.78 -3.28
CA ILE A 45 -9.05 2.83 -2.29
C ILE A 45 -8.35 4.21 -2.33
N ILE A 46 -8.26 4.83 -3.50
CA ILE A 46 -7.54 6.10 -3.72
C ILE A 46 -8.15 7.23 -2.88
N GLY A 47 -9.48 7.36 -2.90
CA GLY A 47 -10.17 8.44 -2.17
C GLY A 47 -10.02 8.33 -0.65
N LYS A 48 -10.01 7.12 -0.10
CA LYS A 48 -9.88 6.88 1.35
C LYS A 48 -8.42 6.96 1.84
N ASN A 49 -7.46 6.66 0.98
CA ASN A 49 -6.05 6.50 1.35
C ASN A 49 -5.14 7.55 0.70
N GLY A 50 -5.66 8.73 0.33
CA GLY A 50 -4.91 9.75 -0.42
C GLY A 50 -3.51 10.04 0.14
N ARG A 51 -3.38 10.22 1.46
CA ARG A 51 -2.09 10.44 2.12
C ARG A 51 -1.09 9.29 1.92
N VAL A 52 -1.56 8.05 1.98
CA VAL A 52 -0.71 6.86 1.77
C VAL A 52 -0.31 6.77 0.30
N VAL A 53 -1.24 7.03 -0.62
CA VAL A 53 -0.97 7.06 -2.07
C VAL A 53 0.08 8.13 -2.42
N GLU A 54 -0.04 9.34 -1.87
CA GLU A 54 0.95 10.40 -2.04
C GLU A 54 2.33 9.98 -1.54
N LYS A 55 2.40 9.33 -0.37
CA LYS A 55 3.67 8.86 0.20
C LYS A 55 4.30 7.74 -0.63
N LEU A 56 3.51 6.78 -1.09
CA LEU A 56 3.98 5.70 -1.98
C LEU A 56 4.54 6.27 -3.28
N ARG A 57 3.83 7.21 -3.91
CA ARG A 57 4.32 7.90 -5.11
C ARG A 57 5.59 8.72 -4.84
N GLY A 58 5.66 9.39 -3.69
CA GLY A 58 6.86 10.12 -3.26
C GLY A 58 8.09 9.23 -3.09
N ARG A 59 7.90 7.93 -2.82
CA ARG A 59 8.95 6.91 -2.78
C ARG A 59 9.29 6.32 -4.15
N GLY A 60 8.61 6.75 -5.21
CA GLY A 60 8.76 6.20 -6.56
C GLY A 60 8.06 4.85 -6.76
N VAL A 61 7.03 4.56 -5.96
CA VAL A 61 6.17 3.39 -6.17
C VAL A 61 5.13 3.75 -7.22
N ASP A 62 5.04 2.94 -8.27
CA ASP A 62 3.99 3.04 -9.27
C ASP A 62 2.66 2.58 -8.67
N VAL A 63 1.67 3.47 -8.64
CA VAL A 63 0.32 3.18 -8.15
C VAL A 63 -0.64 3.28 -9.33
N TRP A 64 -1.24 2.16 -9.74
CA TRP A 64 -2.24 2.11 -10.80
C TRP A 64 -3.59 1.61 -10.28
N TRP A 65 -4.67 2.08 -10.89
CA TRP A 65 -6.02 1.70 -10.52
C TRP A 65 -6.89 1.36 -11.73
N VAL A 66 -7.89 0.51 -11.48
CA VAL A 66 -8.98 0.15 -12.38
C VAL A 66 -10.32 0.60 -11.82
#